data_AF-F9FWZ6-F1
#
_entry.id   AF-F9FWZ6-F1
#
_cell.length_a   1.000
_cell.length_b   1.000
_cell.length_c   1.000
_cell.angle_alpha   90.00
_cell.angle_beta   90.00
_cell.angle_gamma   90.00
#
_symmetry.space_group_name_H-M   'P 1'
#
loop_
_entity.id
_entity.type
_entity.pdbx_description
1 polymer ?
#
loop_
_entity_poly.entity_id
_entity_poly.type
_entity_poly.pdbx_seq_one_letter_code
_entity_poly.pdbx_strand_id
1 'polypeptide(L)'
;KAAVKEELKNAVTQIHLSFDLWTSPNSNDVCLRNLYTTLDASITRADTEARRMRCFGYILNLVAQAFLYGDDAASFELQSEAYDMLERVEEDLEHWRAKGPVGKLHNIVKFIRASPQRTEAGDQLDFPRTATMASRCKGRHQSLF
;
A
#
# COMPACT_ATOMS: atom_id res chain seq x y z
N LYS A 1 18.84 -29.35 -7.32
CA LYS A 1 19.39 -27.99 -7.58
C LYS A 1 19.77 -27.79 -9.04
N ALA A 2 20.57 -28.66 -9.67
CA ALA A 2 20.96 -28.55 -11.08
C ALA A 2 19.75 -28.56 -12.05
N ALA A 3 18.84 -29.53 -11.90
CA ALA A 3 17.62 -29.59 -12.72
C ALA A 3 16.75 -28.33 -12.62
N VAL A 4 16.52 -27.82 -11.40
CA VAL A 4 15.75 -26.57 -11.17
C VAL A 4 16.43 -25.36 -11.82
N LYS A 5 17.76 -25.30 -11.81
CA LYS A 5 18.54 -24.23 -12.45
C LYS A 5 18.40 -24.27 -13.98
N GLU A 6 18.40 -25.46 -14.56
CA GLU A 6 18.24 -25.65 -16.01
C GLU A 6 16.83 -25.32 -16.49
N GLU A 7 15.81 -25.77 -15.75
CA GLU A 7 14.41 -25.39 -15.97
C GLU A 7 14.22 -23.86 -15.86
N LEU A 8 14.86 -23.21 -14.88
CA LEU A 8 14.80 -21.75 -14.73
C LEU A 8 15.41 -21.00 -15.92
N LYS A 9 16.44 -21.58 -16.57
CA LYS A 9 17.09 -21.00 -17.75
C LYS A 9 16.29 -21.21 -19.03
N ASN A 10 15.55 -22.32 -19.12
CA ASN A 10 14.77 -22.70 -20.29
C ASN A 10 13.33 -22.16 -20.26
N ALA A 11 12.89 -21.59 -19.14
CA ALA A 11 11.56 -21.03 -19.01
C ALA A 11 11.35 -19.80 -19.92
N VAL A 12 10.28 -19.85 -20.71
CA VAL A 12 9.88 -18.80 -21.69
C VAL A 12 9.55 -17.48 -20.99
N THR A 13 9.01 -17.54 -19.78
CA THR A 13 8.84 -16.40 -18.88
C THR A 13 9.87 -16.53 -17.78
N GLN A 14 10.56 -15.44 -17.39
CA GLN A 14 11.36 -15.47 -16.17
C GLN A 14 10.45 -15.96 -15.03
N ILE A 15 10.75 -17.13 -14.45
CA ILE A 15 9.84 -17.76 -13.47
C ILE A 15 9.66 -16.78 -12.30
N HIS A 16 8.46 -16.25 -12.19
CA HIS A 16 8.08 -15.32 -11.13
C HIS A 16 7.64 -16.13 -9.91
N LEU A 17 8.56 -16.34 -8.96
CA LEU A 17 8.25 -16.97 -7.69
C LEU A 17 7.42 -16.01 -6.83
N SER A 18 6.09 -16.16 -6.85
CA SER A 18 5.20 -15.48 -5.92
C SER A 18 4.97 -16.37 -4.69
N PHE A 19 5.50 -15.96 -3.54
CA PHE A 19 5.09 -16.52 -2.25
C PHE A 19 3.75 -15.86 -1.88
N ASP A 20 2.66 -16.62 -2.05
CA ASP A 20 1.25 -16.28 -1.82
C ASP A 20 0.79 -14.85 -2.20
N LEU A 21 -0.08 -14.80 -3.21
CA LEU A 21 -0.68 -13.61 -3.82
C LEU A 21 -1.35 -12.63 -2.81
N TRP A 22 -1.62 -13.08 -1.59
CA TRP A 22 -2.46 -12.39 -0.59
C TRP A 22 -1.72 -11.72 0.58
N THR A 23 -0.41 -11.89 0.77
CA THR A 23 0.32 -11.32 1.93
C THR A 23 1.29 -10.19 1.54
N SER A 24 1.32 -9.08 2.32
CA SER A 24 2.26 -7.95 2.18
C SER A 24 2.88 -7.60 3.55
N PRO A 25 4.03 -6.90 3.69
CA PRO A 25 5.16 -6.66 2.77
C PRO A 25 6.56 -6.95 3.41
N ASN A 26 7.62 -6.84 2.58
CA ASN A 26 9.07 -6.75 2.89
C ASN A 26 9.89 -7.96 3.36
N SER A 27 9.38 -8.98 4.07
CA SER A 27 10.27 -10.10 4.47
C SER A 27 10.62 -11.05 3.30
N ASN A 28 9.79 -11.04 2.25
CA ASN A 28 9.95 -11.92 1.10
C ASN A 28 11.13 -11.52 0.21
N ASP A 29 11.66 -10.29 0.31
CA ASP A 29 12.79 -9.83 -0.52
C ASP A 29 14.09 -10.53 -0.13
N VAL A 30 14.33 -10.65 1.17
CA VAL A 30 15.49 -11.38 1.70
C VAL A 30 15.36 -12.87 1.39
N CYS A 31 14.15 -13.42 1.52
CA CYS A 31 13.86 -14.82 1.19
C CYS A 31 14.10 -15.11 -0.29
N LEU A 32 13.52 -14.31 -1.19
CA LEU A 32 13.67 -14.46 -2.64
C LEU A 32 15.13 -14.27 -3.07
N ARG A 33 15.83 -13.28 -2.52
CA ARG A 33 17.25 -13.07 -2.79
C ARG A 33 18.08 -14.30 -2.42
N ASN A 34 17.91 -14.80 -1.20
CA ASN A 34 18.65 -15.99 -0.74
C ASN A 34 18.29 -17.24 -1.54
N LEU A 35 17.02 -17.39 -1.92
CA LEU A 35 16.55 -18.50 -2.74
C LEU A 35 17.18 -18.47 -4.13
N TYR A 36 17.13 -17.33 -4.82
CA TYR A 36 17.71 -17.19 -6.15
C TYR A 36 19.22 -17.32 -6.14
N THR A 37 19.94 -16.72 -5.19
CA THR A 37 21.40 -16.87 -5.09
C THR A 37 21.81 -18.31 -4.76
N THR A 38 20.97 -19.05 -4.00
CA THR A 38 21.20 -20.48 -3.72
C THR A 38 21.00 -21.36 -4.97
N LEU A 39 20.10 -20.96 -5.87
CA LEU A 39 19.84 -21.66 -7.13
C LEU A 39 20.87 -21.29 -8.21
N ASP A 40 21.22 -20.01 -8.30
CA ASP A 40 22.20 -19.48 -9.23
C ASP A 40 22.90 -18.24 -8.67
N ALA A 41 24.19 -18.37 -8.36
CA ALA A 41 25.01 -17.31 -7.79
C ALA A 41 25.25 -16.13 -8.75
N SER A 42 24.98 -16.28 -10.05
CA SER A 42 25.10 -15.19 -11.02
C SER A 42 23.89 -14.27 -11.07
N ILE A 43 22.79 -14.61 -10.37
CA ILE A 43 21.60 -13.75 -10.32
C ILE A 43 21.90 -12.49 -9.50
N THR A 44 21.68 -11.33 -10.11
CA THR A 44 21.91 -10.04 -9.46
C THR A 44 20.69 -9.60 -8.63
N ARG A 45 20.85 -8.51 -7.88
CA ARG A 45 19.74 -7.89 -7.16
C ARG A 45 18.65 -7.40 -8.12
N ALA A 46 19.05 -6.78 -9.23
CA ALA A 46 18.12 -6.29 -10.26
C ALA A 46 17.32 -7.44 -10.90
N ASP A 47 17.95 -8.59 -11.15
CA ASP A 47 17.26 -9.77 -11.65
C ASP A 47 16.23 -10.32 -10.65
N THR A 48 16.55 -10.28 -9.36
CA THR A 48 15.62 -10.68 -8.29
C THR A 48 14.42 -9.75 -8.22
N GLU A 49 14.66 -8.45 -8.31
CA GLU A 49 13.60 -7.41 -8.31
C GLU A 49 12.70 -7.54 -9.55
N ALA A 50 13.27 -7.78 -10.73
CA ALA A 50 12.51 -8.00 -11.98
C ALA A 50 11.63 -9.26 -11.92
N ARG A 51 12.09 -10.31 -11.22
CA ARG A 51 11.37 -11.57 -11.07
C ARG A 51 10.36 -11.57 -9.92
N ARG A 52 10.36 -10.54 -9.09
CA ARG A 52 9.49 -10.44 -7.91
C ARG A 52 8.07 -10.04 -8.34
N MET A 53 7.11 -10.91 -8.04
CA MET A 53 5.69 -10.52 -8.02
C MET A 53 5.37 -9.78 -6.73
N ARG A 54 4.71 -8.63 -6.85
CA ARG A 54 4.12 -7.93 -5.71
C ARG A 54 2.80 -8.61 -5.36
N CYS A 55 2.43 -8.61 -4.08
CA CYS A 55 1.14 -9.19 -3.71
C CYS A 55 0.00 -8.40 -4.36
N PHE A 56 -1.08 -9.11 -4.70
CA PHE A 56 -2.21 -8.52 -5.40
C PHE A 56 -2.84 -7.38 -4.58
N GLY A 57 -2.88 -7.54 -3.25
CA GLY A 57 -3.32 -6.46 -2.35
C GLY A 57 -2.49 -5.18 -2.48
N TYR A 58 -1.16 -5.28 -2.65
CA TYR A 58 -0.30 -4.11 -2.85
C TYR A 58 -0.52 -3.49 -4.23
N ILE A 59 -0.70 -4.30 -5.28
CA ILE A 59 -1.04 -3.79 -6.62
C ILE A 59 -2.38 -3.05 -6.58
N LEU A 60 -3.39 -3.62 -5.94
CA LEU A 60 -4.69 -2.96 -5.75
C LEU A 60 -4.55 -1.65 -4.97
N ASN A 61 -3.72 -1.62 -3.92
CA ASN A 61 -3.47 -0.39 -3.18
C ASN A 61 -2.81 0.69 -4.06
N LEU A 62 -1.82 0.34 -4.88
CA LEU A 62 -1.20 1.29 -5.81
C LEU A 62 -2.20 1.83 -6.84
N VAL A 63 -3.00 0.94 -7.43
CA VAL A 63 -4.05 1.32 -8.38
C VAL A 63 -5.06 2.26 -7.70
N ALA A 64 -5.51 1.91 -6.50
CA ALA A 64 -6.43 2.74 -5.73
C ALA A 64 -5.83 4.11 -5.41
N GLN A 65 -4.56 4.18 -5.00
CA GLN A 65 -3.87 5.45 -4.73
C GLN A 65 -3.76 6.31 -5.99
N ALA A 66 -3.43 5.73 -7.14
CA ALA A 66 -3.40 6.46 -8.41
C ALA A 66 -4.79 7.01 -8.79
N PHE A 67 -5.86 6.24 -8.56
CA PHE A 67 -7.22 6.70 -8.80
C PHE A 67 -7.69 7.78 -7.81
N LEU A 68 -7.33 7.65 -6.53
CA LEU A 68 -7.78 8.54 -5.46
C LEU A 68 -7.02 9.86 -5.45
N TYR A 69 -5.70 9.79 -5.63
CA TYR A 69 -4.81 10.91 -5.38
C TYR A 69 -4.07 11.39 -6.64
N GLY A 70 -4.05 10.63 -7.72
CA GLY A 70 -3.27 10.93 -8.91
C GLY A 70 -1.78 10.63 -8.70
N ASP A 71 -0.91 11.40 -9.37
CA ASP A 71 0.52 11.11 -9.44
C ASP A 71 1.29 11.34 -8.12
N ASP A 72 0.75 12.15 -7.21
CA ASP A 72 1.40 12.50 -5.94
C ASP A 72 0.46 12.32 -4.74
N ALA A 73 0.30 11.05 -4.36
CA ALA A 73 -0.47 10.66 -3.17
C ALA A 73 0.11 11.23 -1.87
N ALA A 74 1.44 11.24 -1.74
CA ALA A 74 2.10 11.64 -0.50
C ALA A 74 1.87 13.13 -0.19
N SER A 75 2.04 14.00 -1.19
CA SER A 75 1.78 15.43 -1.00
C SER A 75 0.30 15.70 -0.72
N PHE A 76 -0.61 15.03 -1.44
CA PHE A 76 -2.04 15.21 -1.25
C PHE A 76 -2.49 14.83 0.18
N GLU A 77 -2.06 13.67 0.68
CA GLU A 77 -2.37 13.19 2.03
C GLU A 77 -1.79 14.14 3.09
N LEU A 78 -0.54 14.59 2.91
CA LEU A 78 0.11 15.50 3.85
C LEU A 78 -0.61 16.85 3.94
N GLN A 79 -1.12 17.39 2.83
CA GLN A 79 -1.94 18.61 2.83
C GLN A 79 -3.28 18.39 3.55
N SER A 80 -3.98 17.28 3.27
CA SER A 80 -5.26 16.95 3.93
C SER A 80 -5.07 16.80 5.45
N GLU A 81 -4.00 16.12 5.89
CA GLU A 81 -3.65 15.99 7.31
C GLU A 81 -3.34 17.33 7.96
N ALA A 82 -2.64 18.21 7.26
CA ALA A 82 -2.38 19.56 7.75
C ALA A 82 -3.68 20.36 7.91
N TYR A 83 -4.62 20.27 6.97
CA TYR A 83 -5.92 20.92 7.11
C TYR A 83 -6.74 20.34 8.26
N ASP A 84 -6.77 19.02 8.43
CA ASP A 84 -7.50 18.34 9.50
C ASP A 84 -6.94 18.72 10.89
N MET A 85 -5.60 18.73 11.06
CA MET A 85 -4.98 19.15 12.33
C MET A 85 -5.17 20.63 12.66
N LEU A 86 -5.29 21.48 11.65
CA LEU A 86 -5.54 22.91 11.81
C LEU A 86 -7.04 23.25 11.90
N GLU A 87 -7.92 22.24 11.93
CA GLU A 87 -9.38 22.39 11.89
C GLU A 87 -9.89 23.23 10.69
N ARG A 88 -9.14 23.22 9.59
CA ARG A 88 -9.44 23.91 8.33
C ARG A 88 -10.37 23.06 7.47
N VAL A 89 -11.56 22.82 8.00
CA VAL A 89 -12.54 21.87 7.46
C VAL A 89 -12.95 22.24 6.03
N GLU A 90 -13.19 23.53 5.75
CA GLU A 90 -13.64 23.98 4.43
C GLU A 90 -12.56 23.74 3.38
N GLU A 91 -11.30 24.04 3.69
CA GLU A 91 -10.18 23.84 2.78
C GLU A 91 -9.88 22.36 2.54
N ASP A 92 -9.99 21.51 3.57
CA ASP A 92 -9.90 20.06 3.40
C ASP A 92 -11.01 19.55 2.46
N LEU A 93 -12.26 20.01 2.65
CA LEU A 93 -13.37 19.64 1.77
C LEU A 93 -13.14 20.09 0.32
N GLU A 94 -12.60 21.29 0.10
CA GLU A 94 -12.23 21.78 -1.24
C GLU A 94 -11.11 20.98 -1.87
N HIS A 95 -10.06 20.68 -1.10
CA HIS A 95 -8.93 19.84 -1.51
C HIS A 95 -9.41 18.47 -2.00
N TRP A 96 -10.33 17.84 -1.27
CA TRP A 96 -10.97 16.60 -1.70
C TRP A 96 -11.90 16.81 -2.91
N ARG A 97 -12.73 17.86 -2.95
CA ARG A 97 -13.60 18.16 -4.11
C ARG A 97 -12.83 18.29 -5.42
N ALA A 98 -11.59 18.78 -5.38
CA ALA A 98 -10.71 18.88 -6.55
C ALA A 98 -10.37 17.52 -7.19
N LYS A 99 -10.50 16.41 -6.45
CA LYS A 99 -10.38 15.03 -7.00
C LYS A 99 -11.63 14.54 -7.72
N GLY A 100 -12.62 15.42 -7.92
CA GLY A 100 -13.80 15.12 -8.73
C GLY A 100 -14.82 14.24 -8.01
N PRO A 101 -15.50 13.31 -8.71
CA PRO A 101 -16.57 12.49 -8.13
C PRO A 101 -16.14 11.68 -6.91
N VAL A 102 -14.92 11.14 -6.94
CA VAL A 102 -14.38 10.30 -5.85
C VAL A 102 -14.13 11.13 -4.58
N GLY A 103 -13.60 12.34 -4.73
CA GLY A 103 -13.41 13.25 -3.60
C GLY A 103 -14.72 13.78 -3.00
N LYS A 104 -15.76 13.99 -3.82
CA LYS A 104 -17.11 14.27 -3.32
C LYS A 104 -17.66 13.10 -2.50
N LEU A 105 -17.46 11.87 -2.97
CA LEU A 105 -17.86 10.67 -2.23
C LEU A 105 -17.10 10.54 -0.90
N HIS A 106 -15.79 10.82 -0.90
CA HIS A 106 -15.00 10.91 0.33
C HIS A 106 -15.65 11.87 1.35
N ASN A 107 -15.99 13.09 0.94
CA ASN A 107 -16.60 14.08 1.82
C ASN A 107 -17.95 13.62 2.40
N ILE A 108 -18.78 12.96 1.57
CA ILE A 108 -20.04 12.37 2.03
C ILE A 108 -19.77 11.30 3.10
N VAL A 109 -18.80 10.41 2.85
CA VAL A 109 -18.40 9.39 3.83
C VAL A 109 -17.85 10.02 5.11
N LYS A 110 -17.00 11.05 5.00
CA LYS A 110 -16.46 11.81 6.14
C LYS A 110 -17.59 12.42 6.98
N PHE A 111 -18.57 13.04 6.34
CA PHE A 111 -19.77 13.59 7.00
C PHE A 111 -20.61 12.50 7.69
N ILE A 112 -20.90 11.39 7.02
CA ILE A 112 -21.67 10.27 7.61
C ILE A 112 -20.95 9.70 8.83
N ARG A 113 -19.62 9.59 8.78
CA ARG A 113 -18.80 9.05 9.87
C ARG A 113 -18.65 10.02 11.04
N ALA A 114 -18.82 11.32 10.82
CA ALA A 114 -18.80 12.32 11.89
C ALA A 114 -20.07 12.31 12.76
N SER A 115 -21.13 11.60 12.37
CA SER A 115 -22.37 11.53 13.14
C SER A 115 -22.17 10.81 14.51
N PRO A 116 -22.59 11.42 15.64
CA PRO A 116 -22.40 10.90 17.00
C PRO A 116 -22.91 9.47 17.19
N GLN A 117 -24.04 9.13 16.55
CA GLN A 117 -24.70 7.83 16.69
C GLN A 117 -23.82 6.64 16.25
N ARG A 118 -22.85 6.85 15.37
CA ARG A 118 -21.91 5.79 14.94
C ARG A 118 -20.64 5.75 15.79
N THR A 119 -20.21 6.90 16.32
CA THR A 119 -19.10 6.99 17.28
C THR A 119 -19.47 6.30 18.59
N GLU A 120 -20.69 6.53 19.08
CA GLU A 120 -21.24 5.89 20.28
C GLU A 120 -21.46 4.38 20.07
N ALA A 121 -21.94 3.97 18.89
CA ALA A 121 -22.07 2.55 18.55
C ALA A 121 -20.72 1.81 18.43
N GLY A 122 -19.65 2.50 18.01
CA GLY A 122 -18.29 1.96 18.00
C GLY A 122 -17.70 1.83 19.41
N ASP A 123 -17.92 2.83 20.26
CA ASP A 123 -17.54 2.82 21.68
C ASP A 123 -18.32 1.72 22.46
N GLN A 124 -19.58 1.45 22.10
CA GLN A 124 -20.40 0.37 22.67
C GLN A 124 -19.93 -1.04 22.27
N LEU A 125 -19.24 -1.17 21.13
CA LEU A 125 -18.71 -2.43 20.59
C LEU A 125 -17.19 -2.61 20.81
N ASP A 126 -16.56 -1.71 21.57
CA ASP A 126 -15.11 -1.70 21.86
C ASP A 126 -14.23 -1.76 20.60
N PHE A 127 -14.68 -1.15 19.50
CA PHE A 127 -13.86 -0.99 18.30
C PHE A 127 -12.89 0.17 18.51
N PRO A 128 -11.55 -0.06 18.47
CA PRO A 128 -10.59 1.00 18.73
C PRO A 128 -10.75 2.12 17.71
N ARG A 129 -10.82 3.38 18.19
CA ARG A 129 -10.76 4.57 17.34
C ARG A 129 -9.56 4.41 16.40
N THR A 130 -9.80 4.48 15.09
CA THR A 130 -8.83 4.14 14.04
C THR A 130 -7.59 5.04 13.95
N ALA A 131 -7.31 5.86 14.97
CA ALA A 131 -6.10 6.67 15.09
C ALA A 131 -4.82 5.81 15.28
N THR A 132 -4.94 4.58 15.79
CA THR A 132 -3.76 3.74 16.10
C THR A 132 -3.32 2.84 14.93
N MET A 133 -4.16 2.61 13.91
CA MET A 133 -3.76 1.77 12.76
C MET A 133 -3.00 2.54 11.68
N ALA A 134 -3.29 3.83 11.47
CA ALA A 134 -2.59 4.65 10.48
C ALA A 134 -1.14 4.97 10.92
N SER A 135 -0.91 5.19 12.21
CA SER A 135 0.42 5.47 12.77
C SER A 135 1.36 4.26 12.74
N ARG A 136 0.82 3.04 12.79
CA ARG A 136 1.63 1.81 12.73
C ARG A 136 2.15 1.46 11.32
N CYS A 137 1.50 1.99 10.27
CA CYS A 137 1.93 1.83 8.87
C CYS A 137 2.72 3.04 8.35
N LYS A 138 2.42 4.27 8.80
CA LYS A 138 3.15 5.49 8.37
C LYS A 138 4.62 5.53 8.80
N GLY A 139 4.98 4.92 9.93
CA GLY A 139 6.36 4.91 10.44
C GLY A 139 7.36 4.03 9.68
N ARG A 140 6.97 3.40 8.56
CA ARG A 140 7.82 2.43 7.83
C ARG A 140 8.00 2.72 6.34
N HIS A 141 7.72 3.97 5.93
CA HIS A 141 7.81 4.42 4.54
C HIS A 141 8.78 5.60 4.34
N GLN A 142 9.72 5.82 5.26
CA GLN A 142 10.77 6.86 5.15
C GLN A 142 12.22 6.33 5.17
N SER A 143 12.43 5.03 5.23
CA SER A 143 13.73 4.46 4.88
C SER A 143 13.50 3.40 3.82
N LEU A 144 14.39 3.36 2.84
CA LEU A 144 14.42 2.48 1.66
C LEU A 144 13.99 3.18 0.35
N PHE A 145 14.82 4.13 -0.06
CA PHE A 145 15.49 4.00 -1.36
C PHE A 145 16.37 2.73 -1.36
#